data_AF-A0AAV6ZBX6-F1
#
_entry.id   AF-A0AAV6ZBX6-F1
#
_cell.length_a   1.000
_cell.length_b   1.000
_cell.length_c   1.000
_cell.angle_alpha   90.00
_cell.angle_beta   90.00
_cell.angle_gamma   90.00
#
_symmetry.space_group_name_H-M   'P 1'
#
loop_
_entity.id
_entity.type
_entity.pdbx_description
1 polymer ?
#
loop_
_entity_poly.entity_id
_entity_poly.type
_entity_poly.pdbx_seq_one_letter_code
_entity_poly.pdbx_strand_id
1 'polypeptide(L)'
;MHMVDTVSWHKMRGAQMIVAMKAVSLGFDVDRGIVRSIPSPVEFMGYVYFVGTVIFGPWISFSSYLEAVNGRKLTFSWFWRVCRSLILCVFCLLVSTCISPYLFPYFIPIYGDRLLRKWLRAYENTSSFHFSNYFVGFLSEVTTVLSGAGFTEEKDHVRWDLSVSHPLNVEVPRSMVDVVTSWNLPMSRWLHTYVFKNALKLGTFHAIIVTYAASALLHGLSFHLAAVLLSLGFITYVEHVLRKKLAEIFSACILSKKCSPSCSHRNKKGVLVYLLNTLFGVMALFQLTYLGSLFDTDSEDTTEEEGYGMAHTMNKWSELSWAGHWLTFGCWVFYRLIG
;
A
#
# COMPACT_ATOMS: atom_id res chain seq x y z
N MET A 1 31.50 7.73 12.10
CA MET A 1 30.20 7.62 11.40
C MET A 1 29.39 8.84 11.77
N HIS A 2 29.33 9.86 10.91
CA HIS A 2 28.32 10.90 11.06
C HIS A 2 26.98 10.22 10.78
N MET A 3 26.20 9.92 11.83
CA MET A 3 24.81 9.58 11.63
C MET A 3 24.16 10.83 11.04
N VAL A 4 23.55 10.66 9.87
CA VAL A 4 22.73 11.68 9.21
C VAL A 4 21.69 12.17 10.22
N ASP A 5 21.48 13.47 10.33
CA ASP A 5 20.46 14.03 11.21
C ASP A 5 19.06 13.48 10.82
N THR A 6 18.14 13.44 11.78
CA THR A 6 16.81 12.83 11.60
C THR A 6 16.04 13.43 10.43
N VAL A 7 16.16 14.74 10.21
CA VAL A 7 15.48 15.46 9.13
C VAL A 7 16.03 15.05 7.76
N SER A 8 17.36 15.06 7.60
CA SER A 8 18.03 14.61 6.38
C SER A 8 17.77 13.13 6.11
N TRP A 9 17.73 12.29 7.15
CA TRP A 9 17.37 10.88 7.06
C TRP A 9 15.95 10.69 6.53
N HIS A 10 14.98 11.42 7.09
CA HIS A 10 13.58 11.37 6.64
C HIS A 10 13.42 11.78 5.17
N LYS A 11 14.19 12.75 4.69
CA LYS A 11 14.19 13.19 3.29
C LYS A 11 14.78 12.13 2.34
N MET A 12 15.76 11.34 2.79
CA MET A 12 16.46 10.35 1.95
C MET A 12 15.91 8.91 2.06
N ARG A 13 15.11 8.60 3.08
CA ARG A 13 14.64 7.23 3.38
C ARG A 13 13.98 6.51 2.20
N GLY A 14 13.20 7.24 1.39
CA GLY A 14 12.47 6.67 0.25
C GLY A 14 13.41 6.14 -0.83
N ALA A 15 14.41 6.96 -1.21
CA ALA A 15 15.42 6.56 -2.18
C ALA A 15 16.26 5.38 -1.66
N GLN A 16 16.66 5.42 -0.39
CA GLN A 16 17.39 4.30 0.23
C GLN A 16 16.57 3.00 0.23
N MET A 17 15.28 3.07 0.54
CA MET A 17 14.40 1.90 0.51
C MET A 17 14.39 1.24 -0.88
N ILE A 18 14.27 2.04 -1.95
CA ILE A 18 14.31 1.51 -3.32
C ILE A 18 15.67 0.88 -3.64
N VAL A 19 16.77 1.52 -3.25
CA VAL A 19 18.12 0.96 -3.44
C VAL A 19 18.27 -0.37 -2.71
N ALA A 20 17.84 -0.47 -1.45
CA ALA A 20 17.87 -1.69 -0.67
C ALA A 20 17.01 -2.79 -1.32
N MET A 21 15.79 -2.46 -1.75
CA MET A 21 14.89 -3.40 -2.43
C MET A 21 15.53 -3.96 -3.71
N LYS A 22 16.14 -3.09 -4.54
CA LYS A 22 16.84 -3.47 -5.78
C LYS A 22 18.02 -4.41 -5.51
N ALA A 23 18.89 -4.05 -4.56
CA ALA A 23 20.07 -4.83 -4.21
C ALA A 23 19.68 -6.22 -3.67
N VAL A 24 18.72 -6.27 -2.76
CA VAL A 24 18.20 -7.53 -2.21
C VAL A 24 17.54 -8.38 -3.30
N SER A 25 16.67 -7.79 -4.13
CA SER A 25 16.02 -8.54 -5.22
C SER A 25 17.03 -9.14 -6.18
N LEU A 26 18.05 -8.38 -6.56
CA LEU A 26 19.10 -8.85 -7.46
C LEU A 26 19.89 -10.01 -6.84
N GLY A 27 20.25 -9.92 -5.55
CA GLY A 27 20.93 -11.01 -4.85
C GLY A 27 20.11 -12.30 -4.88
N PHE A 28 18.81 -12.21 -4.59
CA PHE A 28 17.92 -13.37 -4.67
C PHE A 28 17.73 -13.90 -6.09
N ASP A 29 17.65 -13.03 -7.10
CA ASP A 29 17.43 -13.44 -8.47
C ASP A 29 18.68 -14.10 -9.09
N VAL A 30 19.87 -13.71 -8.64
CA VAL A 30 21.13 -14.42 -8.97
C VAL A 30 21.16 -15.80 -8.30
N ASP A 31 20.87 -15.90 -7.01
CA ASP A 31 20.83 -17.17 -6.26
C ASP A 31 19.82 -18.16 -6.86
N ARG A 32 18.66 -17.66 -7.31
CA ARG A 32 17.61 -18.45 -7.97
C ARG A 32 17.91 -18.78 -9.44
N GLY A 33 19.01 -18.28 -10.02
CA GLY A 33 19.37 -18.46 -11.42
C GLY A 33 18.44 -17.76 -12.42
N ILE A 34 17.62 -16.81 -11.97
CA ILE A 34 16.77 -15.97 -12.84
C ILE A 34 17.66 -15.01 -13.63
N VAL A 35 18.66 -14.43 -12.96
CA VAL A 35 19.74 -13.67 -13.60
C VAL A 35 20.92 -14.62 -13.80
N ARG A 36 21.24 -14.92 -15.06
CA ARG A 36 22.20 -15.99 -15.42
C ARG A 36 23.64 -15.73 -15.00
N SER A 37 24.04 -14.47 -14.87
CA SER A 37 25.40 -14.06 -14.55
C SER A 37 25.39 -12.89 -13.58
N ILE A 38 26.38 -12.84 -12.70
CA ILE A 38 26.58 -11.69 -11.82
C ILE A 38 26.76 -10.44 -12.70
N PRO A 39 25.96 -9.38 -12.50
CA PRO A 39 26.08 -8.17 -13.31
C PRO A 39 27.41 -7.48 -13.05
N SER A 40 27.93 -6.83 -14.08
CA SER A 40 29.13 -5.99 -13.96
C SER A 40 28.87 -4.82 -12.99
N PRO A 41 29.92 -4.22 -12.40
CA PRO A 41 29.77 -3.03 -11.56
C PRO A 41 29.01 -1.90 -12.27
N VAL A 42 29.18 -1.75 -13.59
CA VAL A 42 28.50 -0.72 -14.39
C VAL A 42 27.00 -1.02 -14.50
N GLU A 43 26.61 -2.25 -14.81
CA GLU A 43 25.19 -2.64 -14.88
C GLU A 43 24.50 -2.54 -13.52
N PHE A 44 25.20 -2.93 -12.45
CA PHE A 44 24.69 -2.78 -11.10
C PHE A 44 24.46 -1.32 -10.73
N MET A 45 25.45 -0.45 -10.96
CA MET A 45 25.33 0.98 -10.66
C MET A 45 24.26 1.64 -11.54
N GLY A 46 24.18 1.27 -12.83
CA GLY A 46 23.14 1.71 -13.74
C GLY A 46 21.74 1.31 -13.28
N TYR A 47 21.57 0.08 -12.76
CA TYR A 47 20.31 -0.39 -12.20
C TYR A 47 19.94 0.38 -10.93
N VAL A 48 20.88 0.53 -9.99
CA VAL A 48 20.65 1.23 -8.71
C VAL A 48 20.26 2.68 -8.95
N TYR A 49 21.01 3.40 -9.78
CA TYR A 49 20.82 4.82 -10.08
C TYR A 49 19.89 5.10 -11.28
N PHE A 50 19.14 4.11 -11.74
CA PHE A 50 18.23 4.28 -12.87
C PHE A 50 17.26 5.44 -12.62
N VAL A 51 17.36 6.48 -13.46
CA VAL A 51 16.71 7.80 -13.27
C VAL A 51 15.20 7.71 -13.09
N GLY A 52 14.54 6.77 -13.78
CA GLY A 52 13.09 6.58 -13.67
C GLY A 52 12.63 6.02 -12.34
N THR A 53 13.54 5.55 -11.48
CA THR A 53 13.19 4.82 -10.24
C THR A 53 13.93 5.29 -8.99
N VAL A 54 15.06 6.00 -9.12
CA VAL A 54 15.94 6.25 -7.98
C VAL A 54 15.40 7.25 -6.94
N ILE A 55 14.67 8.29 -7.38
CA ILE A 55 14.13 9.31 -6.45
C ILE A 55 12.68 9.03 -6.10
N PHE A 56 11.80 9.01 -7.11
CA PHE A 56 10.36 8.90 -6.92
C PHE A 56 9.74 7.69 -7.59
N GLY A 57 10.50 6.83 -8.26
CA GLY A 57 9.88 5.72 -8.99
C GLY A 57 9.76 4.44 -8.18
N PRO A 58 9.03 3.45 -8.72
CA PRO A 58 8.78 2.20 -8.05
C PRO A 58 10.00 1.28 -8.14
N TRP A 59 9.98 0.23 -7.32
CA TRP A 59 10.87 -0.90 -7.54
C TRP A 59 10.53 -1.60 -8.87
N ILE A 60 11.58 -1.91 -9.64
CA ILE A 60 11.52 -2.74 -10.85
C ILE A 60 12.59 -3.84 -10.73
N SER A 61 12.36 -4.99 -11.37
CA SER A 61 13.36 -6.07 -11.41
C SER A 61 14.58 -5.66 -12.26
N PHE A 62 15.71 -6.33 -12.04
CA PHE A 62 16.91 -6.12 -12.86
C PHE A 62 16.67 -6.45 -14.34
N SER A 63 15.93 -7.52 -14.64
CA SER A 63 15.53 -7.88 -16.01
C SER A 63 14.72 -6.78 -16.68
N SER A 64 13.74 -6.21 -15.97
CA SER A 64 12.94 -5.08 -16.48
C SER A 64 13.78 -3.82 -16.71
N TYR A 65 14.82 -3.60 -15.91
CA TYR A 65 15.78 -2.53 -16.15
C TYR A 65 16.58 -2.76 -17.43
N LEU A 66 17.10 -3.96 -17.67
CA LEU A 66 17.82 -4.28 -18.91
C LEU A 66 16.93 -4.12 -20.15
N GLU A 67 15.66 -4.49 -20.06
CA GLU A 67 14.67 -4.25 -21.12
C GLU A 67 14.47 -2.76 -21.40
N ALA A 68 14.48 -1.91 -20.37
CA ALA A 68 14.39 -0.46 -20.53
C ALA A 68 15.66 0.13 -21.18
N VAL A 69 16.84 -0.38 -20.83
CA VAL A 69 18.14 0.04 -21.43
C VAL A 69 18.21 -0.31 -22.91
N ASN A 70 17.70 -1.48 -23.30
CA ASN A 70 17.62 -1.87 -24.71
C ASN A 70 16.70 -0.94 -25.53
N GLY A 71 15.81 -0.22 -24.87
CA GLY A 71 14.95 0.79 -25.46
C GLY A 71 13.79 0.20 -26.25
N ARG A 72 12.70 0.98 -26.35
CA ARG A 72 11.54 0.66 -27.19
C ARG A 72 11.15 1.89 -27.99
N LYS A 73 10.50 1.66 -29.14
CA LYS A 73 9.97 2.75 -29.96
C LYS A 73 8.88 3.49 -29.18
N LEU A 74 8.94 4.82 -29.20
CA LEU A 74 7.88 5.66 -28.63
C LEU A 74 6.62 5.49 -29.47
N THR A 75 5.53 5.09 -28.82
CA THR A 75 4.23 4.87 -29.47
C THR A 75 3.20 5.86 -28.96
N PHE A 76 2.09 6.00 -29.68
CA PHE A 76 0.95 6.80 -29.19
C PHE A 76 0.41 6.26 -27.85
N SER A 77 0.45 4.93 -27.65
CA SER A 77 0.06 4.30 -26.38
C SER A 77 0.97 4.71 -25.22
N TRP A 78 2.28 4.83 -25.46
CA TRP A 78 3.23 5.36 -24.48
C TRP A 78 2.87 6.80 -24.09
N PHE A 79 2.68 7.69 -25.07
CA PHE A 79 2.37 9.10 -24.83
C PHE A 79 1.05 9.24 -24.05
N TRP A 80 0.02 8.51 -24.47
CA TRP A 80 -1.27 8.47 -23.76
C TRP A 80 -1.13 7.98 -22.32
N ARG A 81 -0.29 6.97 -22.07
CA ARG A 81 -0.03 6.48 -20.71
C ARG A 81 0.62 7.56 -19.84
N VAL A 82 1.62 8.26 -20.36
CA VAL A 82 2.29 9.37 -19.65
C VAL A 82 1.28 10.47 -19.33
N CYS A 83 0.54 10.95 -20.33
CA CYS A 83 -0.46 12.02 -20.14
C CYS A 83 -1.53 11.63 -19.12
N ARG A 84 -2.08 10.42 -19.20
CA ARG A 84 -3.08 9.93 -18.24
C ARG A 84 -2.55 9.92 -16.82
N SER A 85 -1.34 9.40 -16.63
CA SER A 85 -0.72 9.31 -15.30
C SER A 85 -0.39 10.69 -14.75
N LEU A 86 0.03 11.64 -15.60
CA LEU A 86 0.26 13.03 -15.22
C LEU A 86 -1.03 13.75 -14.80
N ILE A 87 -2.13 13.56 -15.53
CA ILE A 87 -3.44 14.13 -15.17
C ILE A 87 -3.89 13.59 -13.80
N LEU A 88 -3.78 12.28 -13.59
CA LEU A 88 -4.13 11.65 -12.31
C LEU A 88 -3.22 12.14 -11.17
N CYS A 89 -1.92 12.29 -11.44
CA CYS A 89 -0.95 12.85 -10.51
C CYS A 89 -1.37 14.26 -10.03
N VAL A 90 -1.66 15.17 -10.96
CA VAL A 90 -2.10 16.55 -10.64
C VAL A 90 -3.44 16.55 -9.93
N PHE A 91 -4.39 15.71 -10.36
CA PHE A 91 -5.68 15.56 -9.69
C PHE A 91 -5.51 15.11 -8.23
N CYS A 92 -4.69 14.09 -7.97
CA CYS A 92 -4.44 13.60 -6.62
C CYS A 92 -3.77 14.66 -5.74
N LEU A 93 -2.84 15.45 -6.30
CA LEU A 93 -2.24 16.57 -5.57
C LEU A 93 -3.32 17.58 -5.15
N LEU A 94 -4.17 18.02 -6.08
CA LEU A 94 -5.26 18.96 -5.80
C LEU A 94 -6.24 18.41 -4.76
N VAL A 95 -6.59 17.13 -4.82
CA VAL A 95 -7.45 16.52 -3.81
C VAL A 95 -6.77 16.55 -2.45
N SER A 96 -5.50 16.14 -2.36
CA SER A 96 -4.78 16.04 -1.10
C SER A 96 -4.60 17.38 -0.37
N THR A 97 -4.35 18.47 -1.12
CA THR A 97 -4.00 19.77 -0.55
C THR A 97 -5.17 20.76 -0.54
N CYS A 98 -6.07 20.70 -1.52
CA CYS A 98 -7.12 21.72 -1.70
C CYS A 98 -8.54 21.20 -1.42
N ILE A 99 -8.76 19.89 -1.35
CA ILE A 99 -10.11 19.32 -1.19
C ILE A 99 -10.25 18.57 0.14
N SER A 100 -9.44 17.54 0.38
CA SER A 100 -9.55 16.67 1.56
C SER A 100 -9.50 17.42 2.90
N PRO A 101 -8.61 18.41 3.12
CA PRO A 101 -8.58 19.17 4.38
C PRO A 101 -9.83 20.01 4.66
N TYR A 102 -10.65 20.26 3.63
CA TYR A 102 -11.82 21.13 3.68
C TYR A 102 -13.14 20.38 3.38
N LEU A 103 -13.08 19.05 3.32
CA LEU A 103 -14.17 18.20 2.81
C LEU A 103 -15.47 18.36 3.62
N PHE A 104 -15.43 18.22 4.93
CA PHE A 104 -16.60 18.35 5.80
C PHE A 104 -16.79 19.74 6.43
N PRO A 105 -15.76 20.59 6.59
CA PRO A 105 -15.97 21.99 6.95
C PRO A 105 -16.66 22.83 5.88
N TYR A 106 -16.32 22.63 4.59
CA TYR A 106 -16.76 23.51 3.51
C TYR A 106 -17.54 22.81 2.39
N PHE A 107 -17.07 21.66 1.89
CA PHE A 107 -17.70 21.01 0.74
C PHE A 107 -18.97 20.22 1.10
N ILE A 108 -19.00 19.56 2.25
CA ILE A 108 -20.11 18.75 2.76
C ILE A 108 -20.29 19.09 4.25
N PRO A 109 -20.93 20.23 4.59
CA PRO A 109 -21.09 20.65 5.99
C PRO A 109 -21.94 19.66 6.78
N ILE A 110 -21.28 18.81 7.59
CA ILE A 110 -21.94 17.86 8.50
C ILE A 110 -21.87 18.40 9.92
N TYR A 111 -22.97 18.97 10.39
CA TYR A 111 -23.13 19.36 11.79
C TYR A 111 -23.51 18.15 12.63
N GLY A 112 -22.53 17.57 13.31
CA GLY A 112 -22.70 16.41 14.19
C GLY A 112 -22.40 16.70 15.65
N ASP A 113 -22.51 15.68 16.50
CA ASP A 113 -22.01 15.70 17.87
C ASP A 113 -20.46 15.72 17.89
N ARG A 114 -19.87 15.79 19.10
CA ARG A 114 -18.40 15.86 19.26
C ARG A 114 -17.70 14.60 18.70
N LEU A 115 -18.35 13.43 18.78
CA LEU A 115 -17.79 12.17 18.31
C LEU A 115 -17.78 12.09 16.79
N LEU A 116 -18.90 12.43 16.13
CA LEU A 116 -18.97 12.42 14.67
C LEU A 116 -17.94 13.38 14.07
N ARG A 117 -17.83 14.61 14.60
CA ARG A 117 -16.81 15.58 14.12
C ARG A 117 -15.39 15.05 14.25
N LYS A 118 -15.10 14.29 15.31
CA LYS A 118 -13.77 13.69 15.50
C LYS A 118 -13.43 12.65 14.43
N TRP A 119 -14.38 11.77 14.11
CA TRP A 119 -14.21 10.77 13.06
C TRP A 119 -14.18 11.36 11.66
N LEU A 120 -14.97 12.41 11.41
CA LEU A 120 -14.92 13.16 10.15
C LEU A 120 -13.53 13.80 9.95
N ARG A 121 -12.97 14.45 10.97
CA ARG A 121 -11.60 14.99 10.90
C ARG A 121 -10.54 13.90 10.69
N ALA A 122 -10.68 12.76 11.38
CA ALA A 122 -9.80 11.62 11.16
C ALA A 122 -9.87 11.11 9.71
N TYR A 123 -11.06 11.10 9.11
CA TYR A 123 -11.25 10.72 7.71
C TYR A 123 -10.63 11.73 6.75
N GLU A 124 -10.77 13.03 7.00
CA GLU A 124 -10.16 14.10 6.19
C GLU A 124 -8.64 13.97 6.13
N ASN A 125 -8.02 13.82 7.29
CA ASN A 125 -6.57 13.64 7.41
C ASN A 125 -6.11 12.38 6.68
N THR A 126 -6.83 11.27 6.91
CA THR A 126 -6.57 9.99 6.23
C THR A 126 -6.69 10.15 4.71
N SER A 127 -7.74 10.81 4.23
CA SER A 127 -7.97 11.06 2.80
C SER A 127 -6.86 11.93 2.20
N SER A 128 -6.48 13.02 2.87
CA SER A 128 -5.37 13.88 2.44
C SER A 128 -4.07 13.08 2.31
N PHE A 129 -3.75 12.26 3.31
CA PHE A 129 -2.60 11.35 3.29
C PHE A 129 -2.67 10.32 2.16
N HIS A 130 -3.84 9.71 1.90
CA HIS A 130 -4.01 8.77 0.80
C HIS A 130 -3.76 9.42 -0.56
N PHE A 131 -4.38 10.57 -0.80
CA PHE A 131 -4.26 11.27 -2.07
C PHE A 131 -2.84 11.83 -2.30
N SER A 132 -2.11 12.20 -1.24
CA SER A 132 -0.69 12.58 -1.37
C SER A 132 0.18 11.38 -1.76
N ASN A 133 -0.11 10.18 -1.23
CA ASN A 133 0.54 8.95 -1.66
C ASN A 133 0.19 8.56 -3.10
N TYR A 134 -1.06 8.74 -3.53
CA TYR A 134 -1.46 8.51 -4.92
C TYR A 134 -0.78 9.49 -5.88
N PHE A 135 -0.63 10.76 -5.48
CA PHE A 135 0.15 11.74 -6.23
C PHE A 135 1.57 11.22 -6.47
N VAL A 136 2.27 10.82 -5.40
CA VAL A 136 3.62 10.24 -5.53
C VAL A 136 3.60 9.00 -6.40
N GLY A 137 2.64 8.09 -6.22
CA GLY A 137 2.52 6.87 -7.02
C GLY A 137 2.31 7.11 -8.52
N PHE A 138 1.48 8.09 -8.90
CA PHE A 138 1.31 8.45 -10.31
C PHE A 138 2.53 9.21 -10.86
N LEU A 139 3.21 10.01 -10.04
CA LEU A 139 4.49 10.62 -10.42
C LEU A 139 5.57 9.55 -10.65
N SER A 140 5.59 8.48 -9.84
CA SER A 140 6.42 7.30 -10.03
C SER A 140 6.15 6.64 -11.38
N GLU A 141 4.87 6.49 -11.75
CA GLU A 141 4.48 5.94 -13.06
C GLU A 141 4.99 6.82 -14.20
N VAL A 142 4.80 8.15 -14.10
CA VAL A 142 5.26 9.11 -15.11
C VAL A 142 6.77 9.02 -15.31
N THR A 143 7.56 9.12 -14.24
CA THR A 143 9.03 9.11 -14.31
C THR A 143 9.58 7.79 -14.86
N THR A 144 8.98 6.66 -14.49
CA THR A 144 9.40 5.33 -14.96
C THR A 144 9.07 5.12 -16.43
N VAL A 145 7.86 5.48 -16.86
CA VAL A 145 7.41 5.34 -18.25
C VAL A 145 8.17 6.29 -19.18
N LEU A 146 8.44 7.53 -18.74
CA LEU A 146 9.28 8.47 -19.48
C LEU A 146 10.71 7.95 -19.66
N SER A 147 11.22 7.20 -18.68
CA SER A 147 12.54 6.58 -18.74
C SER A 147 12.58 5.27 -19.55
N GLY A 148 11.48 4.91 -20.21
CA GLY A 148 11.40 3.74 -21.08
C GLY A 148 11.12 2.41 -20.38
N ALA A 149 10.76 2.43 -19.08
CA ALA A 149 10.47 1.23 -18.29
C ALA A 149 8.97 1.10 -17.99
N GLY A 150 8.54 -0.09 -17.55
CA GLY A 150 7.15 -0.30 -17.12
C GLY A 150 6.18 -0.69 -18.24
N PHE A 151 6.68 -1.41 -19.25
CA PHE A 151 5.87 -2.06 -20.27
C PHE A 151 5.88 -3.58 -20.07
N THR A 152 4.84 -4.24 -20.58
CA THR A 152 4.78 -5.68 -20.78
C THR A 152 4.72 -5.98 -22.27
N GLU A 153 5.42 -7.02 -22.70
CA GLU A 153 5.43 -7.47 -24.09
C GLU A 153 4.78 -8.86 -24.17
N GLU A 154 3.73 -8.96 -24.98
CA GLU A 154 3.03 -10.23 -25.19
C GLU A 154 2.76 -10.39 -26.69
N LYS A 155 3.41 -11.40 -27.32
CA LYS A 155 3.29 -11.69 -28.77
C LYS A 155 3.47 -10.44 -29.65
N ASP A 156 4.60 -9.74 -29.48
CA ASP A 156 4.97 -8.49 -30.18
C ASP A 156 4.08 -7.26 -29.90
N HIS A 157 3.10 -7.38 -29.01
CA HIS A 157 2.29 -6.25 -28.56
C HIS A 157 2.86 -5.67 -27.25
N VAL A 158 3.43 -4.47 -27.35
CA VAL A 158 3.91 -3.69 -26.20
C VAL A 158 2.73 -2.96 -25.55
N ARG A 159 2.51 -3.22 -24.26
CA ARG A 159 1.49 -2.57 -23.44
C ARG A 159 2.15 -1.79 -22.31
N TRP A 160 1.86 -0.51 -22.18
CA TRP A 160 2.35 0.34 -21.09
C TRP A 160 1.39 0.27 -19.91
N ASP A 161 1.59 -0.71 -19.04
CA ASP A 161 0.65 -1.10 -17.98
C ASP A 161 1.25 -1.07 -16.57
N LEU A 162 2.41 -0.43 -16.37
CA LEU A 162 2.95 -0.16 -15.04
C LEU A 162 1.93 0.60 -14.19
N SER A 163 1.46 -0.03 -13.12
CA SER A 163 0.61 0.58 -12.12
C SER A 163 1.28 0.49 -10.75
N VAL A 164 1.38 1.62 -10.07
CA VAL A 164 1.95 1.73 -8.73
C VAL A 164 0.87 1.61 -7.66
N SER A 165 -0.31 2.18 -7.89
CA SER A 165 -1.45 2.11 -6.98
C SER A 165 -2.78 1.93 -7.72
N HIS A 166 -3.78 1.39 -7.02
CA HIS A 166 -5.18 1.37 -7.46
C HIS A 166 -6.07 2.11 -6.45
N PRO A 167 -6.21 3.45 -6.56
CA PRO A 167 -6.92 4.26 -5.57
C PRO A 167 -8.35 3.79 -5.26
N LEU A 168 -9.11 3.37 -6.27
CA LEU A 168 -10.49 2.92 -6.08
C LEU A 168 -10.61 1.68 -5.18
N ASN A 169 -9.63 0.77 -5.22
CA ASN A 169 -9.63 -0.43 -4.38
C ASN A 169 -9.29 -0.10 -2.92
N VAL A 170 -8.72 1.08 -2.67
CA VAL A 170 -8.37 1.56 -1.33
C VAL A 170 -9.47 2.42 -0.76
N GLU A 171 -10.00 3.37 -1.54
CA GLU A 171 -11.06 4.30 -1.11
C GLU A 171 -12.46 3.67 -1.09
N VAL A 172 -12.67 2.59 -1.85
CA VAL A 172 -13.91 1.79 -1.80
C VAL A 172 -13.54 0.31 -1.66
N PRO A 173 -12.95 -0.07 -0.52
CA PRO A 173 -12.36 -1.38 -0.37
C PRO A 173 -13.43 -2.43 -0.20
N ARG A 174 -13.25 -3.54 -0.89
CA ARG A 174 -14.00 -4.75 -0.55
C ARG A 174 -13.48 -5.32 0.76
N SER A 175 -12.17 -5.33 1.01
CA SER A 175 -11.51 -5.94 2.18
C SER A 175 -10.16 -5.27 2.48
N MET A 176 -9.60 -5.45 3.67
CA MET A 176 -8.26 -4.93 4.01
C MET A 176 -7.15 -5.62 3.20
N VAL A 177 -7.33 -6.89 2.81
CA VAL A 177 -6.41 -7.56 1.88
C VAL A 177 -6.32 -6.81 0.54
N ASP A 178 -7.46 -6.33 0.04
CA ASP A 178 -7.49 -5.57 -1.21
C ASP A 178 -6.81 -4.20 -1.04
N VAL A 179 -6.99 -3.53 0.10
CA VAL A 179 -6.29 -2.28 0.46
C VAL A 179 -4.78 -2.47 0.43
N VAL A 180 -4.25 -3.39 1.23
CA VAL A 180 -2.79 -3.55 1.39
C VAL A 180 -2.09 -3.97 0.11
N THR A 181 -2.79 -4.71 -0.76
CA THR A 181 -2.24 -5.15 -2.06
C THR A 181 -2.45 -4.15 -3.18
N SER A 182 -3.28 -3.12 -2.99
CA SER A 182 -3.59 -2.08 -3.98
C SER A 182 -2.91 -0.74 -3.71
N TRP A 183 -2.40 -0.53 -2.49
CA TRP A 183 -1.78 0.73 -2.06
C TRP A 183 -0.45 1.02 -2.78
N ASN A 184 0.46 0.04 -2.77
CA ASN A 184 1.76 0.11 -3.44
C ASN A 184 2.07 -1.28 -4.03
N LEU A 185 1.73 -1.46 -5.30
CA LEU A 185 1.83 -2.74 -6.01
C LEU A 185 3.29 -3.22 -6.14
N PRO A 186 4.26 -2.37 -6.54
CA PRO A 186 5.67 -2.76 -6.62
C PRO A 186 6.22 -3.27 -5.28
N MET A 187 5.98 -2.53 -4.19
CA MET A 187 6.38 -2.95 -2.83
C MET A 187 5.69 -4.25 -2.42
N SER A 188 4.38 -4.36 -2.66
CA SER A 188 3.61 -5.57 -2.32
C SER A 188 4.11 -6.80 -3.08
N ARG A 189 4.44 -6.65 -4.38
CA ARG A 189 5.01 -7.72 -5.22
C ARG A 189 6.40 -8.12 -4.73
N TRP A 190 7.23 -7.14 -4.37
CA TRP A 190 8.56 -7.37 -3.82
C TRP A 190 8.49 -8.14 -2.49
N LEU A 191 7.71 -7.63 -1.52
CA LEU A 191 7.48 -8.26 -0.21
C LEU A 191 6.96 -9.68 -0.38
N HIS A 192 5.99 -9.89 -1.27
CA HIS A 192 5.44 -11.20 -1.52
C HIS A 192 6.49 -12.17 -2.09
N THR A 193 7.31 -11.73 -3.04
CA THR A 193 8.25 -12.57 -3.80
C THR A 193 9.53 -12.90 -3.02
N TYR A 194 10.06 -11.93 -2.29
CA TYR A 194 11.36 -12.03 -1.62
C TYR A 194 11.26 -12.24 -0.11
N VAL A 195 10.13 -11.91 0.53
CA VAL A 195 9.96 -12.08 1.99
C VAL A 195 8.91 -13.14 2.28
N PHE A 196 7.64 -12.90 1.91
CA PHE A 196 6.52 -13.76 2.29
C PHE A 196 6.70 -15.20 1.80
N LYS A 197 6.97 -15.41 0.51
CA LYS A 197 7.18 -16.76 -0.05
C LYS A 197 8.30 -17.53 0.62
N ASN A 198 9.38 -16.85 1.02
CA ASN A 198 10.49 -17.48 1.74
C ASN A 198 10.10 -17.82 3.19
N ALA A 199 9.34 -16.93 3.85
CA ALA A 199 8.86 -17.10 5.21
C ALA A 199 7.68 -18.09 5.33
N LEU A 200 7.00 -18.45 4.24
CA LEU A 200 5.91 -19.44 4.24
C LEU A 200 6.31 -20.79 4.83
N LYS A 201 7.59 -21.15 4.79
CA LYS A 201 8.14 -22.35 5.43
C LYS A 201 7.87 -22.39 6.95
N LEU A 202 7.64 -21.24 7.58
CA LEU A 202 7.34 -21.07 9.01
C LEU A 202 5.82 -21.08 9.31
N GLY A 203 4.97 -21.22 8.29
CA GLY A 203 3.52 -21.12 8.38
C GLY A 203 2.98 -19.71 8.07
N THR A 204 1.69 -19.64 7.73
CA THR A 204 1.06 -18.42 7.20
C THR A 204 1.10 -17.25 8.18
N PHE A 205 0.82 -17.48 9.47
CA PHE A 205 0.82 -16.42 10.47
C PHE A 205 2.22 -15.81 10.64
N HIS A 206 3.25 -16.65 10.84
CA HIS A 206 4.63 -16.18 10.95
C HIS A 206 5.09 -15.47 9.68
N ALA A 207 4.72 -15.98 8.49
CA ALA A 207 5.04 -15.33 7.23
C ALA A 207 4.45 -13.91 7.13
N ILE A 208 3.22 -13.69 7.62
CA ILE A 208 2.60 -12.36 7.69
C ILE A 208 3.41 -11.44 8.62
N ILE A 209 3.72 -11.90 9.83
CA ILE A 209 4.48 -11.10 10.81
C ILE A 209 5.86 -10.72 10.25
N VAL A 210 6.59 -11.68 9.69
CA VAL A 210 7.90 -11.43 9.07
C VAL A 210 7.78 -10.45 7.90
N THR A 211 6.72 -10.53 7.10
CA THR A 211 6.52 -9.62 5.96
C THR A 211 6.27 -8.19 6.43
N TYR A 212 5.40 -7.98 7.41
CA TYR A 212 5.15 -6.64 7.94
C TYR A 212 6.32 -6.09 8.77
N ALA A 213 7.07 -6.95 9.47
CA ALA A 213 8.31 -6.56 10.14
C ALA A 213 9.38 -6.13 9.13
N ALA A 214 9.56 -6.86 8.03
CA ALA A 214 10.46 -6.46 6.94
C ALA A 214 10.01 -5.15 6.29
N SER A 215 8.70 -4.95 6.09
CA SER A 215 8.16 -3.68 5.61
C SER A 215 8.48 -2.52 6.58
N ALA A 216 8.29 -2.71 7.89
CA ALA A 216 8.60 -1.70 8.89
C ALA A 216 10.11 -1.37 8.96
N LEU A 217 10.97 -2.39 8.81
CA LEU A 217 12.43 -2.23 8.72
C LEU A 217 12.82 -1.37 7.52
N LEU A 218 12.23 -1.63 6.35
CA LEU A 218 12.47 -0.85 5.12
C LEU A 218 12.05 0.62 5.26
N HIS A 219 11.04 0.89 6.08
CA HIS A 219 10.61 2.25 6.42
C HIS A 219 11.44 2.91 7.54
N GLY A 220 12.57 2.30 7.94
CA GLY A 220 13.51 2.89 8.89
C GLY A 220 13.13 2.71 10.36
N LEU A 221 12.32 1.70 10.70
CA LEU A 221 11.91 1.38 12.08
C LEU A 221 11.26 2.55 12.84
N SER A 222 10.61 3.48 12.14
CA SER A 222 9.84 4.51 12.84
C SER A 222 8.70 3.85 13.62
N PHE A 223 8.56 4.21 14.89
CA PHE A 223 7.59 3.55 15.78
C PHE A 223 6.16 3.66 15.24
N HIS A 224 5.77 4.84 14.75
CA HIS A 224 4.42 5.06 14.20
C HIS A 224 4.15 4.20 12.96
N LEU A 225 5.07 4.11 11.98
CA LEU A 225 4.89 3.25 10.79
C LEU A 225 4.88 1.78 11.20
N ALA A 226 5.77 1.37 12.09
CA ALA A 226 5.81 0.01 12.59
C ALA A 226 4.50 -0.38 13.29
N ALA A 227 3.97 0.49 14.16
CA ALA A 227 2.71 0.28 14.87
C ALA A 227 1.52 0.17 13.89
N VAL A 228 1.45 1.05 12.88
CA VAL A 228 0.42 1.00 11.83
C VAL A 228 0.53 -0.27 11.01
N LEU A 229 1.71 -0.60 10.49
CA LEU A 229 1.93 -1.75 9.61
C LEU A 229 1.69 -3.08 10.33
N LEU A 230 2.13 -3.22 11.58
CA LEU A 230 1.87 -4.41 12.38
C LEU A 230 0.38 -4.54 12.73
N SER A 231 -0.28 -3.44 13.11
CA SER A 231 -1.73 -3.43 13.34
C SER A 231 -2.50 -3.81 12.08
N LEU A 232 -2.10 -3.24 10.93
CA LEU A 232 -2.67 -3.54 9.62
C LEU A 232 -2.51 -5.03 9.26
N GLY A 233 -1.36 -5.63 9.57
CA GLY A 233 -1.15 -7.07 9.41
C GLY A 233 -2.10 -7.92 10.23
N PHE A 234 -2.32 -7.57 11.50
CA PHE A 234 -3.25 -8.29 12.37
C PHE A 234 -4.72 -8.10 11.93
N ILE A 235 -5.13 -6.86 11.63
CA ILE A 235 -6.46 -6.53 11.10
C ILE A 235 -6.76 -7.34 9.84
N THR A 236 -5.81 -7.35 8.89
CA THR A 236 -5.92 -8.09 7.63
C THR A 236 -6.07 -9.59 7.87
N TYR A 237 -5.29 -10.16 8.80
CA TYR A 237 -5.36 -11.57 9.16
C TYR A 237 -6.71 -11.94 9.78
N VAL A 238 -7.15 -11.20 10.80
CA VAL A 238 -8.41 -11.45 11.52
C VAL A 238 -9.61 -11.36 10.57
N GLU A 239 -9.67 -10.33 9.74
CA GLU A 239 -10.72 -10.19 8.73
C GLU A 239 -10.71 -11.36 7.75
N HIS A 240 -9.52 -11.79 7.28
CA HIS A 240 -9.38 -12.89 6.34
C HIS A 240 -9.90 -14.21 6.90
N VAL A 241 -9.48 -14.59 8.12
CA VAL A 241 -9.92 -15.86 8.72
C VAL A 241 -11.41 -15.86 9.06
N LEU A 242 -11.93 -14.72 9.52
CA LEU A 242 -13.36 -14.55 9.81
C LEU A 242 -14.19 -14.71 8.54
N ARG A 243 -13.83 -13.99 7.46
CA ARG A 243 -14.53 -14.12 6.17
C ARG A 243 -14.48 -15.52 5.60
N LYS A 244 -13.33 -16.20 5.73
CA LYS A 244 -13.18 -17.59 5.25
C LYS A 244 -14.15 -18.52 5.98
N LYS A 245 -14.20 -18.46 7.31
CA LYS A 245 -15.13 -19.27 8.12
C LYS A 245 -16.60 -18.96 7.80
N LEU A 246 -16.96 -17.68 7.67
CA LEU A 246 -18.32 -17.29 7.31
C LEU A 246 -18.69 -17.72 5.87
N ALA A 247 -17.74 -17.66 4.93
CA ALA A 247 -17.94 -18.13 3.57
C ALA A 247 -18.23 -19.64 3.52
N GLU A 248 -17.57 -20.41 4.39
CA GLU A 248 -17.81 -21.85 4.57
C GLU A 248 -19.19 -22.11 5.20
N ILE A 249 -19.54 -21.45 6.30
CA ILE A 249 -20.83 -21.60 7.01
C ILE A 249 -22.02 -21.28 6.10
N PHE A 250 -21.96 -20.15 5.37
CA PHE A 250 -23.06 -19.69 4.53
C PHE A 250 -22.96 -20.15 3.07
N SER A 251 -21.91 -20.91 2.71
CA SER A 251 -21.55 -21.24 1.33
C SER A 251 -21.66 -20.02 0.40
N ALA A 252 -20.99 -18.91 0.77
CA ALA A 252 -21.23 -17.58 0.21
C ALA A 252 -19.97 -16.90 -0.34
N CYS A 253 -20.12 -16.10 -1.41
CA CYS A 253 -19.02 -15.36 -2.04
C CYS A 253 -18.59 -14.10 -1.26
N ILE A 254 -18.14 -14.27 -0.03
CA ILE A 254 -17.73 -13.20 0.90
C ILE A 254 -16.23 -13.23 1.27
N LEU A 255 -15.45 -14.08 0.59
CA LEU A 255 -13.98 -14.10 0.72
C LEU A 255 -13.39 -12.69 0.49
N SER A 256 -12.23 -12.44 1.11
CA SER A 256 -11.52 -11.16 1.03
C SER A 256 -11.34 -10.72 -0.43
N LYS A 257 -10.80 -11.61 -1.27
CA LYS A 257 -10.74 -11.42 -2.72
C LYS A 257 -12.03 -11.92 -3.39
N LYS A 258 -12.42 -11.27 -4.49
CA LYS A 258 -13.54 -11.72 -5.33
C LYS A 258 -13.33 -13.18 -5.75
N CYS A 259 -14.36 -13.99 -5.59
CA CYS A 259 -14.32 -15.40 -5.96
C CYS A 259 -14.20 -15.57 -7.47
N SER A 260 -13.52 -16.64 -7.90
CA SER A 260 -13.50 -17.08 -9.31
C SER A 260 -14.94 -17.35 -9.82
N PRO A 261 -15.22 -17.14 -11.12
CA PRO A 261 -16.50 -17.52 -11.72
C PRO A 261 -16.88 -18.99 -11.45
N SER A 262 -15.89 -19.88 -11.39
CA SER A 262 -16.02 -21.32 -11.14
C SER A 262 -16.07 -21.72 -9.65
N CYS A 263 -16.26 -20.78 -8.72
CA CYS A 263 -16.31 -21.11 -7.29
C CYS A 263 -17.46 -22.06 -6.93
N SER A 264 -17.21 -22.88 -5.90
CA SER A 264 -18.13 -23.91 -5.36
C SER A 264 -19.19 -23.37 -4.40
N HIS A 265 -19.16 -22.08 -4.05
CA HIS A 265 -20.16 -21.46 -3.19
C HIS A 265 -21.54 -21.46 -3.85
N ARG A 266 -22.57 -21.86 -3.07
CA ARG A 266 -23.97 -21.87 -3.50
C ARG A 266 -24.53 -20.45 -3.65
N ASN A 267 -24.21 -19.58 -2.70
CA ASN A 267 -24.70 -18.20 -2.64
C ASN A 267 -23.71 -17.24 -3.31
N LYS A 268 -23.87 -17.02 -4.63
CA LYS A 268 -22.96 -16.18 -5.41
C LYS A 268 -23.35 -14.70 -5.44
N LYS A 269 -24.63 -14.39 -5.59
CA LYS A 269 -25.17 -13.02 -5.78
C LYS A 269 -26.42 -12.73 -4.94
N GLY A 270 -26.58 -13.41 -3.80
CA GLY A 270 -27.72 -13.18 -2.90
C GLY A 270 -27.61 -11.84 -2.15
N VAL A 271 -28.74 -11.33 -1.65
CA VAL A 271 -28.79 -10.10 -0.83
C VAL A 271 -27.84 -10.19 0.37
N LEU A 272 -27.79 -11.36 1.03
CA LEU A 272 -26.86 -11.63 2.14
C LEU A 272 -25.39 -11.45 1.73
N VAL A 273 -25.01 -11.85 0.51
CA VAL A 273 -23.64 -11.73 0.01
C VAL A 273 -23.27 -10.26 -0.19
N TYR A 274 -24.18 -9.47 -0.76
CA TYR A 274 -23.96 -8.04 -0.92
C TYR A 274 -23.90 -7.34 0.43
N LEU A 275 -24.86 -7.62 1.33
CA LEU A 275 -24.90 -7.04 2.67
C LEU A 275 -23.61 -7.31 3.45
N LEU A 276 -23.16 -8.57 3.51
CA LEU A 276 -21.94 -8.94 4.23
C LEU A 276 -20.69 -8.29 3.61
N ASN A 277 -20.57 -8.28 2.28
CA ASN A 277 -19.43 -7.63 1.63
C ASN A 277 -19.43 -6.11 1.86
N THR A 278 -20.59 -5.47 1.83
CA THR A 278 -20.72 -4.04 2.16
C THR A 278 -20.35 -3.78 3.61
N LEU A 279 -20.85 -4.58 4.55
CA LEU A 279 -20.52 -4.46 5.97
C LEU A 279 -19.01 -4.57 6.20
N PHE A 280 -18.36 -5.57 5.62
CA PHE A 280 -16.91 -5.69 5.74
C PHE A 280 -16.15 -4.56 5.00
N GLY A 281 -16.69 -4.03 3.90
CA GLY A 281 -16.09 -2.87 3.21
C GLY A 281 -16.16 -1.60 4.07
N VAL A 282 -17.30 -1.35 4.72
CA VAL A 282 -17.46 -0.25 5.70
C VAL A 282 -16.51 -0.46 6.88
N MET A 283 -16.37 -1.69 7.36
CA MET A 283 -15.43 -2.03 8.42
C MET A 283 -13.97 -1.76 8.01
N ALA A 284 -13.60 -2.08 6.77
CA ALA A 284 -12.28 -1.79 6.22
C ALA A 284 -12.03 -0.28 6.11
N LEU A 285 -13.01 0.50 5.65
CA LEU A 285 -12.93 1.96 5.64
C LEU A 285 -12.75 2.54 7.03
N PHE A 286 -13.53 2.07 8.00
CA PHE A 286 -13.40 2.50 9.39
C PHE A 286 -11.99 2.21 9.94
N GLN A 287 -11.46 1.01 9.71
CA GLN A 287 -10.11 0.64 10.13
C GLN A 287 -9.04 1.49 9.43
N LEU A 288 -9.24 1.81 8.15
CA LEU A 288 -8.32 2.62 7.39
C LEU A 288 -8.32 4.08 7.88
N THR A 289 -9.48 4.65 8.19
CA THR A 289 -9.60 5.95 8.86
C THR A 289 -8.94 5.96 10.24
N TYR A 290 -9.15 4.89 11.02
CA TYR A 290 -8.55 4.75 12.34
C TYR A 290 -7.01 4.73 12.26
N LEU A 291 -6.44 3.92 11.38
CA LEU A 291 -5.00 3.83 11.19
C LEU A 291 -4.40 5.09 10.53
N GLY A 292 -5.12 5.65 9.55
CA GLY A 292 -4.70 6.82 8.79
C GLY A 292 -4.71 8.12 9.60
N SER A 293 -5.52 8.19 10.66
CA SER A 293 -5.59 9.34 11.58
C SER A 293 -4.27 9.71 12.27
N LEU A 294 -3.29 8.80 12.23
CA LEU A 294 -1.93 9.01 12.74
C LEU A 294 -1.06 9.88 11.84
N PHE A 295 -1.43 10.07 10.57
CA PHE A 295 -0.67 10.85 9.60
C PHE A 295 -1.31 12.24 9.43
N ASP A 296 -1.39 12.98 10.54
CA ASP A 296 -2.06 14.27 10.61
C ASP A 296 -1.20 15.39 9.99
N THR A 297 -1.63 15.90 8.84
CA THR A 297 -0.97 17.01 8.13
C THR A 297 -0.99 18.34 8.92
N ASP A 298 -1.83 18.46 9.96
CA ASP A 298 -1.97 19.69 10.76
C ASP A 298 -0.96 19.80 11.93
N SER A 299 -0.12 18.78 12.18
CA SER A 299 0.84 18.88 13.29
C SER A 299 2.01 19.77 12.89
N GLU A 300 2.32 20.78 13.71
CA GLU A 300 3.39 21.76 13.52
C GLU A 300 4.62 21.13 12.83
N ASP A 301 5.00 21.68 11.68
CA ASP A 301 6.04 21.19 10.74
C ASP A 301 7.34 20.73 11.44
N THR A 302 7.61 21.22 12.66
CA THR A 302 8.77 20.85 13.49
C THR A 302 8.70 19.42 14.07
N THR A 303 7.51 18.91 14.42
CA THR A 303 7.36 17.55 14.97
C THR A 303 7.32 16.43 13.92
N GLU A 304 6.92 16.75 12.68
CA GLU A 304 7.01 15.80 11.56
C GLU A 304 8.47 15.55 11.13
N GLU A 305 9.30 16.60 11.20
CA GLU A 305 10.70 16.55 10.78
C GLU A 305 11.57 15.68 11.69
N GLU A 306 11.33 15.68 13.01
CA GLU A 306 12.05 14.84 13.98
C GLU A 306 11.43 13.43 14.13
N GLY A 307 10.18 13.25 13.68
CA GLY A 307 9.46 11.99 13.70
C GLY A 307 8.57 11.80 14.94
N TYR A 308 7.33 11.35 14.71
CA TYR A 308 6.39 11.12 15.78
C TYR A 308 6.88 10.04 16.76
N GLY A 309 7.07 10.44 18.02
CA GLY A 309 7.38 9.54 19.13
C GLY A 309 6.20 8.65 19.54
N MET A 310 6.49 7.60 20.30
CA MET A 310 5.50 6.64 20.82
C MET A 310 4.31 7.32 21.52
N ALA A 311 4.57 8.36 22.30
CA ALA A 311 3.53 9.09 23.02
C ALA A 311 2.48 9.71 22.08
N HIS A 312 2.89 10.23 20.91
CA HIS A 312 1.97 10.80 19.93
C HIS A 312 1.04 9.73 19.36
N THR A 313 1.60 8.60 18.94
CA THR A 313 0.82 7.47 18.41
C THR A 313 -0.19 6.95 19.43
N MET A 314 0.24 6.76 20.68
CA MET A 314 -0.62 6.29 21.77
C MET A 314 -1.74 7.30 22.09
N ASN A 315 -1.42 8.59 22.10
CA ASN A 315 -2.40 9.66 22.37
C ASN A 315 -3.49 9.71 21.30
N LYS A 316 -3.13 9.69 20.00
CA LYS A 316 -4.08 9.71 18.89
C LYS A 316 -5.01 8.48 18.88
N TRP A 317 -4.48 7.29 19.19
CA TRP A 317 -5.30 6.09 19.31
C TRP A 317 -6.18 6.08 20.56
N SER A 318 -5.68 6.59 21.69
CA SER A 318 -6.48 6.79 22.90
C SER A 318 -7.62 7.79 22.66
N GLU A 319 -7.36 8.80 21.84
CA GLU A 319 -8.33 9.79 21.42
C GLU A 319 -9.51 9.18 20.64
N LEU A 320 -9.25 8.15 19.84
CA LEU A 320 -10.27 7.35 19.15
C LEU A 320 -10.70 6.13 19.97
N SER A 321 -10.46 6.15 21.28
CA SER A 321 -10.84 5.11 22.25
C SER A 321 -10.38 3.71 21.87
N TRP A 322 -9.26 3.57 21.15
CA TRP A 322 -8.75 2.29 20.66
C TRP A 322 -9.76 1.51 19.80
N ALA A 323 -10.73 2.21 19.19
CA ALA A 323 -11.91 1.58 18.60
C ALA A 323 -11.54 0.59 17.48
N GLY A 324 -10.51 0.88 16.67
CA GLY A 324 -10.02 -0.04 15.64
C GLY A 324 -9.51 -1.37 16.24
N HIS A 325 -8.65 -1.31 17.26
CA HIS A 325 -8.13 -2.51 17.92
C HIS A 325 -9.24 -3.29 18.65
N TRP A 326 -10.17 -2.61 19.32
CA TRP A 326 -11.31 -3.27 19.97
C TRP A 326 -12.21 -3.98 18.96
N LEU A 327 -12.48 -3.35 17.82
CA LEU A 327 -13.23 -3.96 16.73
C LEU A 327 -12.52 -5.21 16.20
N THR A 328 -11.20 -5.15 15.98
CA THR A 328 -10.42 -6.33 15.56
C THR A 328 -10.46 -7.43 16.60
N PHE A 329 -10.30 -7.09 17.88
CA PHE A 329 -10.40 -8.05 18.98
C PHE A 329 -11.78 -8.71 19.03
N GLY A 330 -12.85 -7.91 18.92
CA GLY A 330 -14.22 -8.42 18.83
C GLY A 330 -14.45 -9.37 17.66
N CYS A 331 -13.95 -9.03 16.46
CA CYS A 331 -13.99 -9.91 15.29
C CYS A 331 -13.22 -11.22 15.53
N TRP A 332 -12.07 -11.16 16.20
CA TRP A 332 -11.27 -12.34 16.53
C TRP A 332 -11.98 -13.24 17.55
N VAL A 333 -12.54 -12.67 18.62
CA VAL A 333 -13.35 -13.42 19.60
C VAL A 333 -14.56 -14.05 18.91
N PHE A 334 -15.29 -13.29 18.09
CA PHE A 334 -16.42 -13.82 17.33
C PHE A 334 -16.01 -14.98 16.42
N TYR A 335 -14.89 -14.85 15.69
CA TYR A 335 -14.31 -15.93 14.90
C TYR A 335 -14.01 -17.18 15.73
N ARG A 336 -13.52 -17.02 16.97
CA ARG A 336 -13.26 -18.14 17.89
C ARG A 336 -14.55 -18.79 18.43
N LEU A 337 -15.61 -18.01 18.64
CA LEU A 337 -16.88 -18.49 19.19
C LEU A 337 -17.77 -19.22 18.16
N ILE A 338 -17.71 -18.82 16.89
CA ILE A 338 -18.36 -19.56 15.78
C ILE A 338 -17.54 -20.80 15.36
N GLY A 339 -16.50 -21.12 16.14
CA GLY A 339 -15.48 -22.14 15.92
C GLY A 339 -16.01 -23.54 16.11
#